data_AF-A0A1C5K500-F1
#
_entry.id   AF-A0A1C5K500-F1
#
_cell.length_a   1.000
_cell.length_b   1.000
_cell.length_c   1.000
_cell.angle_alpha   90.00
_cell.angle_beta   90.00
_cell.angle_gamma   90.00
#
_symmetry.space_group_name_H-M   'P 1'
#
loop_
_entity.id
_entity.type
_entity.pdbx_description
1 polymer ?
#
loop_
_entity_poly.entity_id
_entity_poly.type
_entity_poly.pdbx_seq_one_letter_code
_entity_poly.pdbx_strand_id
1 'polypeptide(L)'
;MLSFTAVHTVSQCLLTANAEAEITGWGTPPTLLLIHHLRAEPTVATLHEMSVVEFPLHPDDLLTDPAALPALLHRLAHALHHTDDAASTPYQATLDTIIRLIRGTRPAARLLAWAAIYDDIHTLDGQPRPARRVDAIDIDSRAYQLTDLRGEEHPLLAVDDTPHPDDMPATLPGLAALLAATARRGHVHPGEATS
;
A
#
# COMPACT_ATOMS: atom_id res chain seq x y z
N MET A 1 9.74 7.12 13.25
CA MET A 1 8.82 6.52 14.22
C MET A 1 7.50 7.29 14.27
N LEU A 2 6.44 6.61 13.90
CA LEU A 2 5.04 6.93 13.96
C LEU A 2 4.60 6.77 15.42
N SER A 3 3.72 7.68 15.85
CA SER A 3 3.09 7.60 17.15
C SER A 3 2.11 6.44 17.22
N PHE A 4 1.76 6.03 18.43
CA PHE A 4 0.67 5.07 18.67
C PHE A 4 -0.62 5.47 17.94
N THR A 5 -0.94 6.76 17.94
CA THR A 5 -2.10 7.30 17.20
C THR A 5 -1.99 7.01 15.71
N ALA A 6 -0.81 7.20 15.10
CA ALA A 6 -0.64 6.96 13.68
C ALA A 6 -0.75 5.46 13.32
N VAL A 7 -0.22 4.57 14.15
CA VAL A 7 -0.41 3.11 13.99
C VAL A 7 -1.90 2.76 14.08
N HIS A 8 -2.58 3.25 15.10
CA HIS A 8 -4.01 3.02 15.29
C HIS A 8 -4.84 3.54 14.11
N THR A 9 -4.52 4.72 13.57
CA THR A 9 -5.22 5.25 12.42
C THR A 9 -4.92 4.46 11.15
N VAL A 10 -3.69 3.98 10.92
CA VAL A 10 -3.40 3.07 9.81
C VAL A 10 -4.23 1.79 9.94
N SER A 11 -4.28 1.18 11.12
CA SER A 11 -5.13 0.01 11.39
C SER A 11 -6.60 0.28 11.08
N GLN A 12 -7.14 1.43 11.50
CA GLN A 12 -8.52 1.83 11.20
C GLN A 12 -8.73 2.03 9.70
N CYS A 13 -7.81 2.70 8.99
CA CYS A 13 -7.89 2.86 7.54
C CYS A 13 -7.94 1.51 6.81
N LEU A 14 -7.12 0.53 7.23
CA LEU A 14 -7.12 -0.81 6.63
C LEU A 14 -8.44 -1.55 6.88
N LEU A 15 -8.98 -1.46 8.10
CA LEU A 15 -10.29 -2.05 8.44
C LEU A 15 -11.43 -1.42 7.64
N THR A 16 -11.45 -0.09 7.53
CA THR A 16 -12.43 0.64 6.71
C THR A 16 -12.32 0.26 5.25
N ALA A 17 -11.11 0.25 4.68
CA ALA A 17 -10.90 -0.12 3.28
C ALA A 17 -11.31 -1.58 3.01
N ASN A 18 -11.08 -2.50 3.95
CA ASN A 18 -11.57 -3.88 3.86
C ASN A 18 -13.10 -3.96 3.87
N ALA A 19 -13.75 -3.22 4.77
CA ALA A 19 -15.21 -3.21 4.86
C ALA A 19 -15.86 -2.55 3.63
N GLU A 20 -15.28 -1.48 3.11
CA GLU A 20 -15.72 -0.85 1.86
C GLU A 20 -15.55 -1.80 0.68
N ALA A 21 -14.41 -2.49 0.59
CA ALA A 21 -14.16 -3.50 -0.43
C ALA A 21 -15.18 -4.65 -0.40
N GLU A 22 -15.75 -4.97 0.76
CA GLU A 22 -16.87 -5.93 0.86
C GLU A 22 -18.14 -5.42 0.21
N ILE A 23 -18.47 -4.16 0.45
CA ILE A 23 -19.70 -3.54 -0.05
C ILE A 23 -19.62 -3.26 -1.55
N THR A 24 -18.45 -2.81 -2.03
CA THR A 24 -18.24 -2.38 -3.41
C THR A 24 -17.72 -3.49 -4.32
N GLY A 25 -17.34 -4.64 -3.73
CA GLY A 25 -16.72 -5.76 -4.46
C GLY A 25 -15.27 -5.53 -4.86
N TRP A 26 -14.56 -4.57 -4.23
CA TRP A 26 -13.13 -4.36 -4.46
C TRP A 26 -12.29 -5.52 -3.90
N GLY A 27 -11.09 -5.71 -4.47
CA GLY A 27 -10.21 -6.85 -4.20
C GLY A 27 -10.14 -7.86 -5.34
N THR A 28 -11.09 -7.79 -6.28
CA THR A 28 -11.02 -8.44 -7.59
C THR A 28 -11.35 -7.41 -8.69
N PRO A 29 -10.33 -6.82 -9.34
CA PRO A 29 -8.92 -7.14 -9.21
C PRO A 29 -8.27 -6.62 -7.92
N PRO A 30 -7.07 -7.11 -7.56
CA PRO A 30 -6.27 -6.55 -6.47
C PRO A 30 -6.09 -5.05 -6.58
N THR A 31 -6.15 -4.37 -5.44
CA THR A 31 -6.10 -2.91 -5.36
C THR A 31 -4.97 -2.49 -4.44
N LEU A 32 -4.10 -1.60 -4.91
CA LEU A 32 -3.11 -0.95 -4.06
C LEU A 32 -3.74 0.25 -3.36
N LEU A 33 -3.32 0.47 -2.12
CA LEU A 33 -3.72 1.63 -1.33
C LEU A 33 -2.49 2.45 -0.96
N LEU A 34 -2.59 3.76 -1.16
CA LEU A 34 -1.63 4.73 -0.66
C LEU A 34 -2.26 5.47 0.52
N ILE A 35 -1.79 5.18 1.73
CA ILE A 35 -2.28 5.83 2.95
C ILE A 35 -1.40 7.04 3.22
N HIS A 36 -2.00 8.22 3.32
CA HIS A 36 -1.30 9.47 3.62
C HIS A 36 -2.03 10.29 4.66
N HIS A 37 -1.33 11.19 5.35
CA HIS A 37 -1.96 12.17 6.23
C HIS A 37 -1.67 13.58 5.76
N LEU A 38 -2.63 14.47 5.96
CA LEU A 38 -2.40 15.91 5.86
C LEU A 38 -1.63 16.37 7.11
N ARG A 39 -0.52 17.09 6.93
CA ARG A 39 0.12 17.78 8.07
C ARG A 39 -0.76 18.97 8.44
N ALA A 40 -1.24 19.03 9.67
CA ALA A 40 -1.95 20.22 10.15
C ALA A 40 -1.00 21.45 10.12
N GLU A 41 -1.50 22.60 9.68
CA GLU A 41 -0.81 23.86 9.93
C GLU A 41 -0.95 24.23 11.42
N PRO A 42 0.10 24.76 12.07
CA PRO A 42 0.13 24.96 13.52
C PRO A 42 -0.90 25.96 14.07
N THR A 43 -1.65 26.63 13.21
CA THR A 43 -2.58 27.71 13.54
C THR A 43 -4.04 27.27 13.66
N VAL A 44 -4.40 26.07 13.22
CA VAL A 44 -5.78 25.57 13.33
C VAL A 44 -5.73 24.19 13.97
N ALA A 45 -6.54 23.98 15.01
CA ALA A 45 -6.78 22.66 15.59
C ALA A 45 -7.57 21.81 14.59
N THR A 46 -6.95 21.41 13.48
CA THR A 46 -7.54 20.50 12.50
C THR A 46 -7.17 19.08 12.87
N LEU A 47 -8.20 18.23 12.92
CA LEU A 47 -8.09 16.79 13.00
C LEU A 47 -7.07 16.29 11.97
N HIS A 48 -6.19 15.38 12.38
CA HIS A 48 -5.27 14.70 11.49
C HIS A 48 -6.10 13.83 10.53
N GLU A 49 -6.39 14.34 9.35
CA GLU A 49 -7.12 13.59 8.34
C GLU A 49 -6.15 12.65 7.62
N MET A 50 -6.27 11.36 7.90
CA MET A 50 -5.68 10.33 7.05
C MET A 50 -6.63 10.07 5.89
N SER A 51 -6.06 9.97 4.69
CA SER A 51 -6.79 9.66 3.48
C SER A 51 -6.12 8.49 2.77
N VAL A 52 -6.93 7.76 2.02
CA VAL A 52 -6.50 6.60 1.23
C VAL A 52 -6.73 6.94 -0.23
N VAL A 53 -5.72 6.70 -1.06
CA VAL A 53 -5.88 6.69 -2.52
C VAL A 53 -5.85 5.25 -2.98
N GLU A 54 -6.90 4.82 -3.66
CA GLU A 54 -7.01 3.50 -4.26
C GLU A 54 -6.41 3.48 -5.66
N PHE A 55 -5.82 2.34 -5.99
CA PHE A 55 -5.21 2.10 -7.28
C PHE A 55 -5.48 0.65 -7.70
N PRO A 56 -6.60 0.39 -8.41
CA PRO A 56 -6.93 -0.96 -8.88
C PRO A 56 -5.92 -1.42 -9.94
N LEU A 57 -5.43 -2.65 -9.79
CA LEU A 57 -4.56 -3.29 -10.77
C LEU A 57 -5.41 -3.99 -11.83
N HIS A 58 -4.88 -4.18 -13.03
CA HIS A 58 -5.58 -4.87 -14.11
C HIS A 58 -5.45 -6.39 -13.92
N PRO A 59 -6.54 -7.18 -14.06
CA PRO A 59 -6.50 -8.63 -13.88
C PRO A 59 -5.43 -9.33 -14.73
N ASP A 60 -5.25 -8.88 -15.98
CA ASP A 60 -4.31 -9.49 -16.93
C ASP A 60 -2.83 -9.43 -16.49
N ASP A 61 -2.48 -8.48 -15.62
CA ASP A 61 -1.10 -8.37 -15.10
C ASP A 61 -0.76 -9.48 -14.09
N LEU A 62 -1.79 -10.14 -13.55
CA LEU A 62 -1.67 -11.23 -12.58
C LEU A 62 -1.81 -12.60 -13.23
N LEU A 63 -2.54 -12.67 -14.36
CA LEU A 63 -2.73 -13.91 -15.12
C LEU A 63 -1.49 -14.35 -15.90
N THR A 64 -0.56 -13.42 -16.14
CA THR A 64 0.61 -13.63 -17.02
C THR A 64 1.88 -14.05 -16.27
N ASP A 65 1.89 -13.99 -14.93
CA ASP A 65 3.07 -14.26 -14.11
C ASP A 65 2.76 -15.28 -13.00
N PRO A 66 3.44 -16.44 -12.93
CA PRO A 66 3.26 -17.40 -11.85
C PRO A 66 3.66 -16.88 -10.46
N ALA A 67 4.48 -15.82 -10.39
CA ALA A 67 4.79 -15.12 -9.15
C ALA A 67 3.76 -14.01 -8.79
N ALA A 68 2.73 -13.83 -9.64
CA ALA A 68 1.52 -13.04 -9.42
C ALA A 68 1.77 -11.65 -8.80
N LEU A 69 0.97 -11.27 -7.80
CA LEU A 69 1.00 -9.95 -7.16
C LEU A 69 2.38 -9.59 -6.57
N PRO A 70 3.09 -10.46 -5.82
CA PRO A 70 4.45 -10.19 -5.35
C PRO A 70 5.42 -9.68 -6.42
N ALA A 71 5.49 -10.36 -7.57
CA ALA A 71 6.40 -9.97 -8.64
C ALA A 71 5.96 -8.66 -9.31
N LEU A 72 4.65 -8.44 -9.47
CA LEU A 72 4.11 -7.18 -9.97
C LEU A 72 4.50 -6.00 -9.07
N LEU A 73 4.38 -6.14 -7.75
CA LEU A 73 4.78 -5.09 -6.79
C LEU A 73 6.27 -4.71 -6.95
N HIS A 74 7.15 -5.70 -7.12
CA HIS A 74 8.56 -5.43 -7.40
C HIS A 74 8.80 -4.73 -8.74
N ARG A 75 8.08 -5.11 -9.81
CA ARG A 75 8.16 -4.41 -11.11
C ARG A 75 7.70 -2.96 -11.00
N LEU A 76 6.60 -2.72 -10.30
CA LEU A 76 6.10 -1.37 -10.04
C LEU A 76 7.13 -0.53 -9.27
N ALA A 77 7.73 -1.10 -8.22
CA ALA A 77 8.79 -0.46 -7.45
C ALA A 77 10.02 -0.14 -8.31
N HIS A 78 10.42 -1.05 -9.19
CA HIS A 78 11.52 -0.87 -10.11
C HIS A 78 11.24 0.25 -11.13
N ALA A 79 10.05 0.27 -11.73
CA ALA A 79 9.64 1.32 -12.66
C ALA A 79 9.54 2.70 -11.99
N LEU A 80 9.16 2.76 -10.70
CA LEU A 80 9.20 4.00 -9.94
C LEU A 80 10.63 4.52 -9.71
N HIS A 81 11.65 3.64 -9.68
CA HIS A 81 13.05 4.04 -9.59
C HIS A 81 13.64 4.51 -10.92
N HIS A 82 13.27 3.89 -12.03
CA HIS A 82 13.90 4.09 -13.34
C HIS A 82 12.90 4.71 -14.32
N THR A 83 12.87 6.04 -14.38
CA THR A 83 12.00 6.80 -15.29
C THR A 83 12.41 6.75 -16.75
N ASP A 84 13.68 6.42 -17.03
CA ASP A 84 14.28 6.51 -18.37
C ASP A 84 14.43 5.14 -19.07
N ASP A 85 13.95 4.05 -18.47
CA ASP A 85 14.31 2.70 -18.90
C ASP A 85 13.19 1.94 -19.61
N ALA A 86 13.55 0.95 -20.43
CA ALA A 86 12.67 0.07 -21.20
C ALA A 86 11.73 -0.83 -20.35
N ALA A 87 11.78 -0.66 -19.02
CA ALA A 87 10.93 -1.32 -18.02
C ALA A 87 9.71 -0.45 -17.63
N SER A 88 9.17 0.33 -18.56
CA SER A 88 7.97 1.13 -18.32
C SER A 88 6.78 0.21 -18.04
N THR A 89 6.21 0.33 -16.84
CA THR A 89 4.92 -0.28 -16.53
C THR A 89 3.79 0.58 -17.12
N PRO A 90 2.67 0.01 -17.60
CA PRO A 90 1.50 0.78 -18.03
C PRO A 90 0.97 1.71 -16.92
N TYR A 91 1.33 1.43 -15.66
CA TYR A 91 0.95 2.21 -14.49
C TYR A 91 1.81 3.42 -14.19
N GLN A 92 2.93 3.61 -14.89
CA GLN A 92 3.97 4.56 -14.49
C GLN A 92 3.45 6.00 -14.44
N ALA A 93 2.75 6.44 -15.50
CA ALA A 93 2.19 7.79 -15.57
C ALA A 93 1.15 8.05 -14.47
N THR A 94 0.33 7.06 -14.14
CA THR A 94 -0.72 7.17 -13.12
C THR A 94 -0.12 7.20 -11.73
N LEU A 95 0.80 6.28 -11.41
CA LEU A 95 1.50 6.26 -10.13
C LEU A 95 2.30 7.55 -9.91
N ASP A 96 2.98 8.05 -10.93
CA ASP A 96 3.71 9.31 -10.88
C ASP A 96 2.76 10.49 -10.63
N THR A 97 1.59 10.47 -11.25
CA THR A 97 0.56 11.50 -11.05
C THR A 97 0.02 11.47 -9.63
N ILE A 98 -0.35 10.29 -9.11
CA ILE A 98 -0.86 10.13 -7.73
C ILE A 98 0.19 10.60 -6.72
N ILE A 99 1.44 10.13 -6.86
CA ILE A 99 2.55 10.50 -5.96
C ILE A 99 2.80 12.01 -6.02
N ARG A 100 2.78 12.61 -7.22
CA ARG A 100 2.92 14.06 -7.39
C ARG A 100 1.76 14.82 -6.75
N LEU A 101 0.52 14.35 -6.91
CA LEU A 101 -0.66 14.98 -6.32
C LEU A 101 -0.59 14.95 -4.80
N ILE A 102 -0.33 13.80 -4.19
CA ILE A 102 -0.17 13.66 -2.72
C ILE A 102 0.87 14.66 -2.21
N ARG A 103 2.00 14.81 -2.90
CA ARG A 103 3.06 15.75 -2.50
C ARG A 103 2.72 17.22 -2.76
N GLY A 104 1.92 17.48 -3.79
CA GLY A 104 1.48 18.82 -4.16
C GLY A 104 0.34 19.35 -3.27
N THR A 105 -0.32 18.47 -2.50
CA THR A 105 -1.43 18.84 -1.61
C THR A 105 -1.00 19.87 -0.57
N ARG A 106 -1.87 20.86 -0.32
CA ARG A 106 -1.74 21.85 0.76
C ARG A 106 -2.91 21.70 1.75
N PRO A 107 -2.65 21.57 3.06
CA PRO A 107 -1.32 21.51 3.67
C PRO A 107 -0.58 20.21 3.29
N ALA A 108 0.75 20.22 3.45
CA ALA A 108 1.61 19.16 2.91
C ALA A 108 1.16 17.77 3.37
N ALA A 109 0.81 16.89 2.42
CA ALA A 109 0.51 15.51 2.76
C ALA A 109 1.80 14.69 2.88
N ARG A 110 1.81 13.71 3.79
CA ARG A 110 2.91 12.77 3.96
C ARG A 110 2.37 11.36 3.82
N LEU A 111 2.96 10.60 2.88
CA LEU A 111 2.74 9.17 2.76
C LEU A 111 3.14 8.47 4.06
N LEU A 112 2.29 7.53 4.49
CA LEU A 112 2.44 6.77 5.72
C LEU A 112 2.65 5.30 5.46
N ALA A 113 1.91 4.73 4.52
CA ALA A 113 1.97 3.30 4.22
C ALA A 113 1.55 3.01 2.77
N TRP A 114 2.04 1.88 2.28
CA TRP A 114 1.49 1.19 1.12
C TRP A 114 0.76 -0.05 1.60
N ALA A 115 -0.40 -0.36 1.00
CA ALA A 115 -1.10 -1.60 1.22
C ALA A 115 -1.56 -2.24 -0.10
N ALA A 116 -1.86 -3.54 -0.06
CA ALA A 116 -2.51 -4.26 -1.14
C ALA A 116 -3.71 -5.03 -0.58
N ILE A 117 -4.89 -4.80 -1.15
CA ILE A 117 -6.10 -5.59 -0.93
C ILE A 117 -6.22 -6.61 -2.06
N TYR A 118 -6.40 -7.89 -1.73
CA TYR A 118 -6.56 -8.95 -2.72
C TYR A 118 -7.31 -10.16 -2.14
N ASP A 119 -7.90 -10.99 -3.01
CA ASP A 119 -8.45 -12.29 -2.60
C ASP A 119 -7.35 -13.37 -2.59
N ASP A 120 -7.37 -14.25 -1.58
CA ASP A 120 -6.40 -15.32 -1.33
C ASP A 120 -7.12 -16.59 -0.83
N ILE A 121 -6.38 -17.71 -0.80
CA ILE A 121 -6.81 -18.95 -0.14
C ILE A 121 -6.01 -19.11 1.14
N HIS A 122 -6.66 -18.94 2.28
CA HIS A 122 -6.07 -19.14 3.59
C HIS A 122 -6.31 -20.57 4.08
N THR A 123 -5.26 -21.25 4.58
CA THR A 123 -5.40 -22.60 5.15
C THR A 123 -5.62 -22.51 6.65
N LEU A 124 -6.82 -22.85 7.11
CA LEU A 124 -7.18 -22.92 8.53
C LEU A 124 -7.51 -24.37 8.88
N ASP A 125 -6.87 -24.93 9.92
CA ASP A 125 -7.04 -26.33 10.34
C ASP A 125 -6.83 -27.35 9.21
N GLY A 126 -5.91 -27.04 8.29
CA GLY A 126 -5.61 -27.86 7.11
C GLY A 126 -6.66 -27.80 6.00
N GLN A 127 -7.67 -26.94 6.12
CA GLN A 127 -8.69 -26.73 5.09
C GLN A 127 -8.49 -25.40 4.37
N PRO A 128 -8.49 -25.38 3.02
CA PRO A 128 -8.43 -24.15 2.26
C PRO A 128 -9.76 -23.40 2.38
N ARG A 129 -9.68 -22.11 2.75
CA ARG A 129 -10.82 -21.20 2.83
C ARG A 129 -10.53 -19.93 2.04
N PRO A 130 -11.50 -19.44 1.24
CA PRO A 130 -11.34 -18.14 0.60
C PRO A 130 -11.28 -17.04 1.66
N ALA A 131 -10.37 -16.10 1.47
CA ALA A 131 -10.19 -14.95 2.34
C ALA A 131 -9.93 -13.70 1.51
N ARG A 132 -10.41 -12.55 1.97
CA ARG A 132 -9.84 -11.27 1.54
C ARG A 132 -8.65 -10.96 2.45
N ARG A 133 -7.55 -10.52 1.86
CA ARG A 133 -6.35 -10.12 2.59
C ARG A 133 -6.00 -8.67 2.33
N VAL A 134 -5.48 -8.02 3.36
CA VAL A 134 -4.84 -6.71 3.25
C VAL A 134 -3.47 -6.79 3.88
N ASP A 135 -2.42 -6.71 3.07
CA ASP A 135 -1.06 -6.59 3.58
C ASP A 135 -0.61 -5.13 3.42
N ALA A 136 0.00 -4.56 4.45
CA ALA A 136 0.52 -3.20 4.41
C ALA A 136 1.88 -3.07 5.08
N ILE A 137 2.65 -2.09 4.65
CA ILE A 137 3.89 -1.67 5.32
C ILE A 137 3.91 -0.16 5.47
N ASP A 138 4.27 0.30 6.68
CA ASP A 138 4.42 1.72 6.96
C ASP A 138 5.86 2.23 6.84
N ILE A 139 6.04 3.54 6.93
CA ILE A 139 7.33 4.23 6.84
C ILE A 139 8.34 3.89 7.95
N ASP A 140 7.92 3.20 9.01
CA ASP A 140 8.85 2.65 10.01
C ASP A 140 9.11 1.15 9.80
N SER A 141 8.66 0.59 8.68
CA SER A 141 8.78 -0.82 8.32
C SER A 141 7.94 -1.77 9.19
N ARG A 142 6.87 -1.28 9.83
CA ARG A 142 5.91 -2.15 10.50
C ARG A 142 5.02 -2.84 9.47
N ALA A 143 4.79 -4.13 9.66
CA ALA A 143 3.91 -4.92 8.82
C ALA A 143 2.50 -4.99 9.42
N TYR A 144 1.49 -4.85 8.58
CA TYR A 144 0.08 -5.02 8.92
C TYR A 144 -0.49 -6.12 8.04
N GLN A 145 -1.19 -7.06 8.63
CA GLN A 145 -1.80 -8.19 7.93
C GLN A 145 -3.24 -8.33 8.41
N LEU A 146 -4.18 -7.97 7.55
CA LEU A 146 -5.59 -8.19 7.75
C LEU A 146 -6.01 -9.44 6.99
N THR A 147 -6.66 -10.37 7.68
CA THR A 147 -7.28 -11.55 7.07
C THR A 147 -8.77 -11.56 7.39
N ASP A 148 -9.59 -11.53 6.35
CA ASP A 148 -11.04 -11.59 6.44
C ASP A 148 -11.51 -12.90 5.78
N LEU A 149 -11.74 -13.92 6.62
CA LEU A 149 -12.19 -15.23 6.15
C LEU A 149 -13.67 -15.18 5.80
N ARG A 150 -14.03 -15.63 4.60
CA ARG A 150 -15.42 -15.64 4.17
C ARG A 150 -16.26 -16.50 5.13
N GLY A 151 -17.31 -15.90 5.68
CA GLY A 151 -18.24 -16.54 6.63
C GLY A 151 -17.86 -16.38 8.10
N GLU A 152 -16.73 -15.74 8.43
CA GLU A 152 -16.45 -15.29 9.80
C GLU A 152 -17.11 -13.94 10.09
N GLU A 153 -17.34 -13.64 11.38
CA GLU A 153 -18.03 -12.42 11.79
C GLU A 153 -17.13 -11.17 11.72
N HIS A 154 -15.83 -11.34 11.97
CA HIS A 154 -14.89 -10.23 12.09
C HIS A 154 -13.53 -10.54 11.44
N PRO A 155 -12.93 -9.57 10.72
CA PRO A 155 -11.58 -9.70 10.21
C PRO A 155 -10.55 -9.67 11.35
N LEU A 156 -9.44 -10.38 11.16
CA LEU A 156 -8.31 -10.40 12.07
C LEU A 156 -7.21 -9.49 11.54
N LEU A 157 -6.76 -8.52 12.33
CA LEU A 157 -5.63 -7.65 12.01
C LEU A 157 -4.45 -7.94 12.92
N ALA A 158 -3.34 -8.40 12.34
CA ALA A 158 -2.04 -8.50 13.00
C ALA A 158 -1.17 -7.29 12.64
N VAL A 159 -0.43 -6.78 13.63
CA VAL A 159 0.57 -5.72 13.44
C VAL A 159 1.88 -6.23 14.03
N ASP A 160 2.93 -6.24 13.21
CA ASP A 160 4.27 -6.68 13.60
C ASP A 160 5.26 -5.53 13.42
N ASP A 161 5.88 -5.13 14.53
CA ASP A 161 6.89 -4.08 14.58
C ASP A 161 8.27 -4.57 14.10
N THR A 162 8.49 -5.89 14.10
CA THR A 162 9.77 -6.54 13.77
C THR A 162 9.54 -7.79 12.91
N PRO A 163 8.96 -7.65 11.71
CA PRO A 163 8.60 -8.80 10.90
C PRO A 163 9.82 -9.62 10.51
N HIS A 164 9.79 -10.91 10.87
CA HIS A 164 10.85 -11.84 10.48
C HIS A 164 10.71 -12.21 8.99
N PRO A 165 11.79 -12.19 8.19
CA PRO A 165 11.72 -12.46 6.76
C PRO A 165 11.03 -13.76 6.36
N ASP A 166 11.19 -14.80 7.18
CA ASP A 166 10.62 -16.13 6.92
C ASP A 166 9.12 -16.24 7.26
N ASP A 167 8.58 -15.29 8.04
CA ASP A 167 7.17 -15.28 8.50
C ASP A 167 6.33 -14.23 7.76
N MET A 168 6.93 -13.51 6.81
CA MET A 168 6.26 -12.45 6.05
C MET A 168 5.49 -13.00 4.84
N PRO A 169 4.28 -12.47 4.58
CA PRO A 169 3.59 -12.63 3.30
C PRO A 169 4.49 -12.21 2.14
N ALA A 170 4.41 -12.95 1.03
CA ALA A 170 5.23 -12.71 -0.16
C ALA A 170 5.04 -11.32 -0.79
N THR A 171 3.93 -10.63 -0.48
CA THR A 171 3.61 -9.27 -0.91
C THR A 171 4.42 -8.20 -0.19
N LEU A 172 4.82 -8.42 1.07
CA LEU A 172 5.46 -7.41 1.92
C LEU A 172 6.80 -6.91 1.36
N PRO A 173 7.73 -7.77 0.86
CA PRO A 173 8.95 -7.28 0.23
C PRO A 173 8.70 -6.34 -0.96
N GLY A 174 7.68 -6.62 -1.76
CA GLY A 174 7.26 -5.77 -2.88
C GLY A 174 6.68 -4.43 -2.42
N LEU A 175 5.83 -4.44 -1.39
CA LEU A 175 5.30 -3.23 -0.77
C LEU A 175 6.40 -2.38 -0.14
N ALA A 176 7.38 -2.99 0.52
CA ALA A 176 8.54 -2.31 1.08
C ALA A 176 9.37 -1.63 -0.02
N ALA A 177 9.57 -2.31 -1.16
CA ALA A 177 10.25 -1.75 -2.31
C ALA A 177 9.48 -0.55 -2.91
N LEU A 178 8.14 -0.63 -3.01
CA LEU A 178 7.28 0.48 -3.45
C LEU A 178 7.39 1.70 -2.54
N LEU A 179 7.34 1.47 -1.22
CA LEU A 179 7.47 2.53 -0.24
C LEU A 179 8.83 3.22 -0.34
N ALA A 180 9.92 2.44 -0.45
CA ALA A 180 11.27 2.98 -0.64
C ALA A 180 11.42 3.77 -1.96
N ALA A 181 10.85 3.26 -3.06
CA ALA A 181 10.82 3.95 -4.36
C ALA A 181 10.10 5.30 -4.26
N THR A 182 8.95 5.29 -3.58
CA THR A 182 8.13 6.48 -3.39
C THR A 182 8.82 7.49 -2.48
N ALA A 183 9.54 7.07 -1.44
CA ALA A 183 10.31 8.00 -0.60
C ALA A 183 11.45 8.68 -1.38
N ARG A 184 12.20 7.92 -2.19
CA ARG A 184 13.35 8.43 -2.95
C ARG A 184 12.99 9.47 -3.99
N ARG A 185 11.83 9.34 -4.65
CA ARG A 185 11.34 10.38 -5.57
C ARG A 185 11.15 11.75 -4.91
N GLY A 186 11.08 11.82 -3.57
CA GLY A 186 10.87 13.07 -2.83
C GLY A 186 12.16 13.84 -2.57
N HIS A 187 13.31 13.16 -2.73
CA HIS A 187 14.63 13.73 -2.53
C HIS A 187 15.27 14.28 -3.81
N VAL A 188 14.66 14.05 -4.99
CA VAL A 188 15.11 14.70 -6.23
C VAL A 188 14.70 16.17 -6.19
N HIS A 189 15.62 17.02 -5.77
CA HIS A 189 15.48 18.47 -5.82
C HIS A 189 15.25 18.92 -7.28
N PRO A 190 14.31 19.86 -7.54
CA PRO A 190 14.27 20.56 -8.82
C PRO A 190 15.43 21.55 -8.83
N GLY A 191 16.62 21.10 -9.20
CA GLY A 191 17.81 21.95 -9.13
C GLY A 191 19.10 21.22 -9.41
N GLU A 192 19.21 20.58 -10.58
CA GLU A 192 20.50 20.37 -11.26
C GLU A 192 20.24 19.95 -12.71
N ALA A 193 19.70 20.89 -13.49
CA ALA A 193 19.78 20.85 -14.95
C ALA A 193 20.36 22.19 -15.40
N THR A 194 21.65 22.38 -15.16
CA THR A 194 22.48 23.38 -15.85
C THR A 194 23.85 22.80 -16.09
N SER A 195 24.11 22.40 -17.34
CA SER A 195 25.37 22.64 -18.05
C SER A 195 25.09 22.64 -19.54
#